data_AF-A0A3S4FZ15-F1
#
_entry.id   AF-A0A3S4FZ15-F1
#
_cell.length_a   1.000
_cell.length_b   1.000
_cell.length_c   1.000
_cell.angle_alpha   90.00
_cell.angle_beta   90.00
_cell.angle_gamma   90.00
#
_symmetry.space_group_name_H-M   'P 1'
#
loop_
_entity.id
_entity.type
_entity.pdbx_description
1 polymer ?
#
loop_
_entity_poly.entity_id
_entity_poly.type
_entity_poly.pdbx_seq_one_letter_code
_entity_poly.pdbx_strand_id
1 'polypeptide(L)'
;MKAGKQFTDDLIARHILTDITRVVVDVYGSLSLTGKGHHTDIAIIMGLAGNLPDTVDIDAIPSFIQDVNTHGRLLLANGQHEVEFPVDKCMNFHADNLSLHENGMRITALAGDKVLYSQTYYSIGGGFIVDEEHFGLSNSEPVNVPYPYKTAADLQRHCQETACRSLV
;
A
#
# COMPACT_ATOMS: atom_id res chain seq x y z
N MET A 1 1.80 1.60 3.08
CA MET A 1 2.55 2.70 2.43
C MET A 1 2.47 2.66 0.91
N LYS A 2 3.00 1.63 0.24
CA LYS A 2 3.03 1.59 -1.25
C LYS A 2 1.69 1.87 -1.93
N ALA A 3 0.60 1.25 -1.47
CA ALA A 3 -0.71 1.43 -2.11
C ALA A 3 -1.26 2.85 -1.91
N GLY A 4 -1.02 3.47 -0.74
CA GLY A 4 -1.37 4.88 -0.52
C GLY A 4 -0.58 5.81 -1.42
N LYS A 5 0.72 5.55 -1.62
CA LYS A 5 1.57 6.33 -2.53
C LYS A 5 1.12 6.19 -3.97
N GLN A 6 0.92 4.97 -4.44
CA GLN A 6 0.43 4.70 -5.79
C GLN A 6 -0.91 5.39 -6.04
N PHE A 7 -1.84 5.34 -5.08
CA PHE A 7 -3.10 6.05 -5.16
C PHE A 7 -2.90 7.57 -5.32
N THR A 8 -2.03 8.19 -4.52
CA THR A 8 -1.75 9.63 -4.68
C THR A 8 -1.07 9.97 -6.00
N ASP A 9 -0.18 9.11 -6.49
CA ASP A 9 0.47 9.30 -7.78
C ASP A 9 -0.57 9.21 -8.92
N ASP A 10 -1.54 8.31 -8.82
CA ASP A 10 -2.67 8.20 -9.75
C ASP A 10 -3.54 9.46 -9.76
N LEU A 11 -3.81 10.06 -8.59
CA LEU A 11 -4.57 11.31 -8.49
C LEU A 11 -3.85 12.49 -9.16
N ILE A 12 -2.52 12.55 -9.03
CA ILE A 12 -1.68 13.56 -9.69
C ILE A 12 -1.69 13.34 -11.20
N ALA A 13 -1.47 12.11 -11.66
CA ALA A 13 -1.44 11.76 -13.07
C ALA A 13 -2.78 12.04 -13.77
N ARG A 14 -3.89 11.92 -13.04
CA ARG A 14 -5.24 12.25 -13.51
C ARG A 14 -5.60 13.74 -13.41
N HIS A 15 -4.73 14.57 -12.82
CA HIS A 15 -4.96 15.99 -12.55
C HIS A 15 -6.20 16.29 -11.70
N ILE A 16 -6.57 15.38 -10.79
CA ILE A 16 -7.74 15.54 -9.91
C ILE A 16 -7.38 15.77 -8.45
N LEU A 17 -6.09 15.77 -8.08
CA LEU A 17 -5.64 15.90 -6.69
C LEU A 17 -6.26 17.10 -5.96
N THR A 18 -6.31 18.27 -6.61
CA THR A 18 -6.80 19.52 -6.04
C THR A 18 -8.32 19.56 -5.86
N ASP A 19 -9.06 18.70 -6.54
CA ASP A 19 -10.52 18.65 -6.49
C ASP A 19 -11.01 17.81 -5.30
N ILE A 20 -10.11 17.07 -4.66
CA ILE A 20 -10.44 16.14 -3.58
C ILE A 20 -10.62 16.93 -2.30
N THR A 21 -11.72 16.68 -1.61
CA THR A 21 -11.99 17.27 -0.30
C THR A 21 -11.81 16.25 0.82
N ARG A 22 -11.96 14.95 0.52
CA ARG A 22 -11.92 13.87 1.52
C ARG A 22 -11.39 12.58 0.90
N VAL A 23 -10.64 11.81 1.68
CA VAL A 23 -10.21 10.44 1.33
C VAL A 23 -10.78 9.46 2.35
N VAL A 24 -11.30 8.33 1.87
CA VAL A 24 -11.81 7.24 2.70
C VAL A 24 -11.07 5.96 2.31
N VAL A 25 -10.65 5.20 3.31
CA VAL A 25 -9.96 3.93 3.18
C VAL A 25 -10.80 2.86 3.86
N ASP A 26 -11.18 1.85 3.09
CA ASP A 26 -11.80 0.63 3.59
C ASP A 26 -10.76 -0.50 3.58
N VAL A 27 -10.48 -1.08 4.74
CA VAL A 27 -9.54 -2.19 4.93
C VAL A 27 -10.33 -3.47 5.23
N TYR A 28 -10.04 -4.55 4.51
CA TYR A 28 -10.80 -5.80 4.53
C TYR A 28 -9.97 -7.00 5.03
N GLY A 29 -10.69 -7.96 5.60
CA GLY A 29 -10.20 -9.29 5.96
C GLY A 29 -9.01 -9.36 6.92
N SER A 30 -8.05 -10.23 6.65
CA SER A 30 -6.93 -10.49 7.58
C SER A 30 -6.10 -9.22 7.85
N LEU A 31 -6.05 -8.28 6.90
CA LEU A 31 -5.41 -6.97 7.05
C LEU A 31 -6.15 -6.06 8.03
N SER A 32 -7.46 -6.22 8.17
CA SER A 32 -8.26 -5.42 9.11
C SER A 32 -8.10 -5.91 10.56
N LEU A 33 -7.92 -7.22 10.75
CA LEU A 33 -7.73 -7.86 12.05
C LEU A 33 -6.43 -7.43 12.73
N THR A 34 -5.38 -7.18 11.95
CA THR A 34 -4.10 -6.62 12.43
C THR A 34 -4.01 -5.10 12.18
N GLY A 35 -5.14 -4.44 11.89
CA GLY A 35 -5.15 -3.10 11.32
C GLY A 35 -5.20 -1.96 12.35
N LYS A 36 -6.08 -2.09 13.34
CA LYS A 36 -6.37 -1.00 14.29
C LYS A 36 -5.30 -0.91 15.39
N GLY A 37 -4.55 0.19 15.43
CA GLY A 37 -3.49 0.42 16.42
C GLY A 37 -2.25 -0.47 16.24
N HIS A 38 -2.10 -1.09 15.08
CA HIS A 38 -1.06 -2.09 14.77
C HIS A 38 -0.27 -1.73 13.51
N HIS A 39 0.14 -0.46 13.40
CA HIS A 39 1.03 0.08 12.35
C HIS A 39 0.46 0.10 10.92
N THR A 40 -0.62 -0.62 10.62
CA THR A 40 -1.23 -0.65 9.28
C THR A 40 -1.94 0.66 8.96
N ASP A 41 -2.72 1.19 9.91
CA ASP A 41 -3.31 2.52 9.84
C ASP A 41 -2.27 3.61 9.57
N ILE A 42 -1.20 3.60 10.37
CA ILE A 42 -0.04 4.49 10.22
C ILE A 42 0.58 4.32 8.84
N ALA A 43 0.83 3.09 8.40
CA ALA A 43 1.43 2.82 7.10
C ALA A 43 0.56 3.30 5.93
N ILE A 44 -0.77 3.29 6.07
CA ILE A 44 -1.68 3.81 5.05
C ILE A 44 -1.61 5.35 5.03
N ILE A 45 -1.76 5.98 6.19
CA ILE A 45 -1.71 7.44 6.34
C ILE A 45 -0.40 8.01 5.82
N MET A 46 0.74 7.43 6.21
CA MET A 46 2.06 7.83 5.74
C MET A 46 2.21 7.63 4.22
N GLY A 47 1.63 6.56 3.67
CA GLY A 47 1.62 6.31 2.24
C GLY A 47 0.84 7.37 1.46
N LEU A 48 -0.36 7.72 1.93
CA LEU A 48 -1.19 8.79 1.37
C LEU A 48 -0.51 10.17 1.51
N ALA A 49 0.27 10.37 2.58
CA ALA A 49 1.09 11.57 2.72
C ALA A 49 2.26 11.62 1.73
N GLY A 50 2.50 10.57 0.96
CA GLY A 50 3.53 10.51 -0.08
C GLY A 50 4.81 9.76 0.32
N ASN A 51 4.89 9.26 1.57
CA ASN A 51 6.06 8.59 2.10
C ASN A 51 6.17 7.14 1.60
N LEU A 52 7.42 6.68 1.46
CA LEU A 52 7.76 5.30 1.18
C LEU A 52 8.44 4.65 2.39
N PRO A 53 8.31 3.33 2.58
CA PRO A 53 8.93 2.63 3.71
C PRO A 53 10.44 2.89 3.83
N ASP A 54 11.12 3.05 2.70
CA ASP A 54 12.58 3.15 2.65
C ASP A 54 13.09 4.59 2.87
N THR A 55 12.20 5.58 2.83
CA THR A 55 12.56 7.01 2.88
C THR A 55 11.85 7.78 3.99
N VAL A 56 10.99 7.12 4.75
CA VAL A 56 10.21 7.77 5.81
C VAL A 56 11.12 8.11 7.00
N ASP A 57 10.99 9.33 7.51
CA ASP A 57 11.57 9.70 8.80
C ASP A 57 10.75 9.05 9.92
N ILE A 58 11.28 7.96 10.49
CA ILE A 58 10.61 7.13 11.49
C ILE A 58 10.34 7.93 12.77
N ASP A 59 11.24 8.85 13.12
CA ASP A 59 11.15 9.63 14.36
C ASP A 59 10.01 10.68 14.29
N ALA A 60 9.66 11.12 13.08
CA ALA A 60 8.58 12.07 12.83
C ALA A 60 7.18 11.43 12.71
N ILE A 61 7.09 10.10 12.60
CA ILE A 61 5.81 9.39 12.44
C ILE A 61 4.84 9.67 13.61
N PRO A 62 5.24 9.54 14.90
CA PRO A 62 4.30 9.68 16.00
C PRO A 62 3.66 11.07 16.07
N SER A 63 4.44 12.13 15.88
CA SER A 63 3.93 13.51 15.88
C SER A 63 3.00 13.75 14.69
N PHE A 64 3.38 13.30 13.49
CA PHE A 64 2.54 13.45 12.30
C PHE A 64 1.17 12.77 12.47
N ILE A 65 1.16 11.52 12.97
CA ILE A 65 -0.08 10.78 13.21
C ILE A 65 -0.92 11.45 14.30
N GLN A 66 -0.29 12.00 15.35
CA GLN A 66 -0.98 12.76 16.38
C GLN A 66 -1.64 14.03 15.81
N ASP A 67 -0.95 14.74 14.92
CA ASP A 67 -1.49 15.93 14.28
C ASP A 67 -2.69 15.60 13.40
N VAL A 68 -2.61 14.54 12.58
CA VAL A 68 -3.73 14.06 11.76
C VAL A 68 -4.93 13.68 12.63
N ASN A 69 -4.70 12.96 13.74
CA ASN A 69 -5.76 12.58 14.68
C ASN A 69 -6.39 13.79 15.39
N THR A 70 -5.60 14.81 15.69
CA THR A 70 -6.06 16.00 16.43
C THR A 70 -6.86 16.93 15.53
N HIS A 71 -6.39 17.16 14.31
CA HIS A 71 -6.99 18.13 13.38
C HIS A 71 -8.00 17.50 12.41
N GLY A 72 -7.95 16.17 12.23
CA GLY A 72 -8.79 15.47 11.26
C GLY A 72 -8.49 15.88 9.81
N ARG A 73 -7.25 16.26 9.53
CA ARG A 73 -6.76 16.73 8.23
C ARG A 73 -5.53 15.93 7.83
N LEU A 74 -5.40 15.63 6.54
CA LEU A 74 -4.26 14.92 5.99
C LEU A 74 -3.69 15.68 4.80
N LEU A 75 -2.39 15.94 4.85
CA LEU A 75 -1.61 16.44 3.73
C LEU A 75 -1.26 15.27 2.80
N LEU A 76 -1.78 15.29 1.58
CA LEU A 76 -1.52 14.30 0.53
C LEU A 76 -0.28 14.67 -0.29
N ALA A 77 0.32 13.65 -0.92
CA ALA A 77 1.33 13.83 -1.97
C ALA A 77 2.48 14.77 -1.57
N ASN A 78 3.12 14.51 -0.43
CA ASN A 78 4.19 15.32 0.16
C ASN A 78 3.78 16.78 0.44
N GLY A 79 2.54 16.99 0.91
CA GLY A 79 2.05 18.32 1.30
C GLY A 79 1.51 19.17 0.15
N GLN A 80 1.28 18.58 -1.03
CA GLN A 80 0.73 19.32 -2.18
C GLN A 80 -0.73 19.73 -1.99
N HIS A 81 -1.51 18.95 -1.25
CA HIS A 81 -2.93 19.21 -1.06
C HIS A 81 -3.43 18.69 0.29
N GLU A 82 -4.26 19.47 0.98
CA GLU A 82 -4.86 19.08 2.26
C GLU A 82 -6.30 18.59 2.07
N VAL A 83 -6.64 17.46 2.69
CA VAL A 83 -7.98 16.88 2.66
C VAL A 83 -8.52 16.63 4.06
N GLU A 84 -9.84 16.55 4.18
CA GLU A 84 -10.50 16.03 5.38
C GLU A 84 -10.17 14.55 5.55
N PHE A 85 -9.67 14.21 6.73
CA PHE A 85 -9.31 12.85 7.12
C PHE A 85 -9.53 12.61 8.63
N PRO A 86 -10.77 12.74 9.14
CA PRO A 86 -11.10 12.26 10.47
C PRO A 86 -10.91 10.73 10.51
N VAL A 87 -9.86 10.27 11.20
CA VAL A 87 -9.42 8.85 11.16
C VAL A 87 -10.54 7.89 11.55
N ASP A 88 -11.41 8.27 12.48
CA ASP A 88 -12.57 7.49 12.92
C ASP A 88 -13.63 7.24 11.84
N LYS A 89 -13.69 8.10 10.81
CA LYS A 89 -14.66 8.01 9.70
C LYS A 89 -14.04 7.69 8.36
N CYS A 90 -12.75 7.98 8.22
CA CYS A 90 -11.98 7.79 6.99
C CYS A 90 -11.15 6.51 6.98
N MET A 91 -10.94 5.85 8.12
CA MET A 91 -10.32 4.53 8.21
C MET A 91 -11.33 3.49 8.70
N ASN A 92 -11.98 2.81 7.77
CA ASN A 92 -12.97 1.79 8.05
C ASN A 92 -12.33 0.40 8.01
N PHE A 93 -12.50 -0.37 9.08
CA PHE A 93 -12.00 -1.75 9.17
C PHE A 93 -13.19 -2.71 9.11
N HIS A 94 -13.22 -3.52 8.06
CA HIS A 94 -14.28 -4.48 7.78
C HIS A 94 -13.79 -5.89 8.11
N ALA A 95 -14.61 -6.66 8.85
CA ALA A 95 -14.30 -8.04 9.19
C ALA A 95 -14.46 -9.00 7.98
N ASP A 96 -15.24 -8.58 6.99
CA ASP A 96 -15.49 -9.35 5.78
C ASP A 96 -14.31 -9.28 4.80
N ASN A 97 -14.17 -10.32 3.99
CA ASN A 97 -13.14 -10.41 2.95
C ASN A 97 -13.68 -9.92 1.61
N LEU A 98 -12.80 -9.35 0.78
CA LEU A 98 -13.12 -9.14 -0.63
C LEU A 98 -13.03 -10.47 -1.40
N SER A 99 -13.76 -10.56 -2.51
CA SER A 99 -13.94 -11.79 -3.30
C SER A 99 -12.64 -12.37 -3.85
N LEU A 100 -11.65 -11.53 -4.17
CA LEU A 100 -10.41 -11.93 -4.83
C LEU A 100 -9.29 -12.33 -3.85
N HIS A 101 -9.21 -11.69 -2.68
CA HIS A 101 -8.16 -11.96 -1.70
C HIS A 101 -8.57 -11.55 -0.28
N GLU A 102 -8.03 -12.27 0.71
CA GLU A 102 -8.28 -12.02 2.14
C GLU A 102 -7.69 -10.69 2.65
N ASN A 103 -6.69 -10.13 1.96
CA ASN A 103 -6.03 -8.88 2.33
C ASN A 103 -6.32 -7.81 1.29
N GLY A 104 -7.49 -7.19 1.40
CA GLY A 104 -7.95 -6.15 0.50
C GLY A 104 -7.96 -4.77 1.15
N MET A 105 -7.70 -3.74 0.36
CA MET A 105 -7.83 -2.35 0.78
C MET A 105 -8.38 -1.53 -0.38
N ARG A 106 -9.45 -0.78 -0.15
CA ARG A 106 -10.01 0.15 -1.12
C ARG A 106 -9.81 1.58 -0.66
N ILE A 107 -9.24 2.41 -1.52
CA ILE A 107 -9.05 3.84 -1.27
C ILE A 107 -9.98 4.62 -2.20
N THR A 108 -10.72 5.57 -1.63
CA THR A 108 -11.73 6.37 -2.34
C THR A 108 -11.48 7.84 -2.11
N ALA A 109 -11.31 8.60 -3.18
CA ALA A 109 -11.20 10.05 -3.19
C ALA A 109 -12.55 10.69 -3.53
N LEU A 110 -12.97 11.65 -2.70
CA LEU A 110 -14.26 12.33 -2.82
C LEU A 110 -14.08 13.84 -2.97
N ALA A 111 -14.99 14.46 -3.72
CA ALA A 111 -15.26 15.88 -3.73
C ALA A 111 -16.66 16.11 -3.15
N GLY A 112 -16.72 16.48 -1.88
CA GLY A 112 -17.93 16.43 -1.06
C GLY A 112 -18.45 15.00 -0.93
N ASP A 113 -19.64 14.74 -1.48
CA ASP A 113 -20.28 13.43 -1.50
C ASP A 113 -20.07 12.67 -2.81
N LYS A 114 -19.44 13.31 -3.81
CA LYS A 114 -19.17 12.68 -5.11
C LYS A 114 -17.85 11.92 -5.06
N VAL A 115 -17.87 10.64 -5.43
CA VAL A 115 -16.65 9.87 -5.68
C VAL A 115 -16.01 10.33 -6.99
N LEU A 116 -14.75 10.78 -6.91
CA LEU A 116 -13.96 11.15 -8.09
C LEU A 116 -13.08 9.99 -8.57
N TYR A 117 -12.55 9.21 -7.64
CA TYR A 117 -11.71 8.05 -7.94
C TYR A 117 -11.79 7.03 -6.81
N SER A 118 -11.81 5.75 -7.16
CA SER A 118 -11.75 4.65 -6.20
C SER A 118 -10.92 3.54 -6.77
N GLN A 119 -10.03 2.98 -5.96
CA GLN A 119 -9.14 1.91 -6.38
C GLN A 119 -9.04 0.86 -5.28
N THR A 120 -9.11 -0.41 -5.69
CA THR A 120 -8.92 -1.57 -4.81
C THR A 120 -7.53 -2.15 -5.01
N TYR A 121 -6.83 -2.37 -3.91
CA TYR A 121 -5.50 -2.95 -3.82
C TYR A 121 -5.55 -4.22 -2.97
N TYR A 122 -4.78 -5.23 -3.38
CA TYR A 122 -4.59 -6.47 -2.65
C TYR A 122 -3.13 -6.60 -2.20
N SER A 123 -2.94 -6.95 -0.92
CA SER A 123 -1.63 -7.25 -0.37
C SER A 123 -1.40 -8.76 -0.43
N ILE A 124 -0.48 -9.20 -1.28
CA ILE A 124 -0.19 -10.63 -1.52
C ILE A 124 0.99 -11.18 -0.67
N GLY A 125 1.48 -10.39 0.29
CA GLY A 125 2.60 -10.75 1.16
C GLY A 125 3.97 -10.26 0.66
N GLY A 126 4.96 -10.20 1.57
CA GLY A 126 6.34 -9.75 1.25
C GLY A 126 6.49 -8.26 0.89
N GLY A 127 5.48 -7.43 1.15
CA GLY A 127 5.48 -6.01 0.80
C GLY A 127 5.13 -5.72 -0.67
N PHE A 128 4.57 -6.70 -1.38
CA PHE A 128 4.02 -6.54 -2.73
C PHE A 128 2.52 -6.20 -2.68
N ILE A 129 2.11 -5.28 -3.54
CA ILE A 129 0.72 -4.90 -3.75
C ILE A 129 0.36 -5.16 -5.22
N VAL A 130 -0.88 -5.55 -5.46
CA VAL A 130 -1.43 -5.72 -6.81
C VAL A 130 -2.78 -5.03 -6.81
N ASP A 131 -3.07 -4.23 -7.82
CA ASP A 131 -4.43 -3.69 -7.96
C ASP A 131 -5.40 -4.78 -8.45
N GLU A 132 -6.70 -4.50 -8.36
CA GLU A 132 -7.73 -5.45 -8.78
C GLU A 132 -7.63 -5.83 -10.27
N GLU A 133 -7.25 -4.90 -11.14
CA GLU A 133 -7.13 -5.14 -12.59
C GLU A 133 -5.97 -6.08 -12.94
N HIS A 134 -4.90 -6.07 -12.14
CA HIS A 134 -3.72 -6.92 -12.30
C HIS A 134 -3.74 -8.17 -11.41
N PHE A 135 -4.79 -8.38 -10.62
CA PHE A 135 -4.90 -9.54 -9.73
C PHE A 135 -5.01 -10.84 -10.54
N GLY A 136 -3.99 -11.70 -10.43
CA GLY A 136 -3.90 -12.95 -11.20
C GLY A 136 -3.22 -12.81 -12.57
N LEU A 137 -2.89 -11.60 -13.01
CA LEU A 137 -1.97 -11.37 -14.12
C LEU A 137 -0.55 -11.59 -13.60
N SER A 138 -0.01 -12.78 -13.84
CA SER A 138 1.41 -13.01 -13.66
C SER A 138 2.15 -12.14 -14.68
N ASN A 139 2.83 -11.10 -14.20
CA ASN A 139 3.95 -10.49 -14.93
C ASN A 139 5.04 -11.54 -15.07
N SER A 140 4.79 -12.49 -15.97
CA SER A 140 5.64 -13.59 -16.36
C SER A 140 6.53 -13.13 -17.51
N GLU A 141 7.10 -11.93 -17.40
CA GLU A 141 8.34 -11.70 -18.12
C GLU A 141 9.39 -12.55 -17.40
N PRO A 142 9.93 -13.60 -18.03
CA PRO A 142 10.97 -14.39 -17.41
C PRO A 142 12.15 -13.47 -17.16
N VAL A 143 12.34 -13.07 -15.89
CA VAL A 143 13.54 -12.36 -15.49
C VAL A 143 14.70 -13.29 -15.81
N ASN A 144 15.52 -12.88 -16.78
CA ASN A 144 16.65 -13.67 -17.22
C ASN A 144 17.74 -13.59 -16.15
N VAL A 145 17.59 -14.40 -15.10
CA VAL A 145 18.56 -14.53 -14.03
C VAL A 145 19.63 -15.53 -14.44
N PRO A 146 20.91 -15.33 -14.06
CA PRO A 146 22.00 -16.24 -14.42
C PRO A 146 21.79 -17.70 -13.96
N TYR A 147 21.06 -17.90 -12.86
CA TYR A 147 20.81 -19.21 -12.25
C TYR A 147 19.31 -19.38 -11.94
N PRO A 148 18.47 -19.67 -12.96
CA PRO A 148 17.04 -19.84 -12.75
C PRO A 148 16.76 -21.16 -12.02
N TYR A 149 15.93 -21.13 -10.99
CA TYR A 149 15.56 -22.33 -10.23
C TYR A 149 14.07 -22.35 -9.93
N LYS A 150 13.47 -23.54 -9.96
CA LYS A 150 12.07 -23.75 -9.54
C LYS A 150 11.97 -24.77 -8.40
N THR A 151 13.02 -25.55 -8.19
CA THR A 151 13.09 -26.59 -7.17
C THR A 151 14.37 -26.45 -6.36
N ALA A 152 14.38 -27.06 -5.16
CA ALA A 152 15.60 -27.14 -4.35
C ALA A 152 16.76 -27.86 -5.07
N ALA A 153 16.43 -28.81 -5.97
CA ALA A 153 17.42 -29.52 -6.77
C ALA A 153 18.10 -28.61 -7.81
N ASP A 154 17.38 -27.64 -8.37
CA ASP A 154 17.96 -26.66 -9.30
C ASP A 154 18.99 -25.77 -8.60
N LEU A 155 18.70 -25.33 -7.37
CA LEU A 155 19.65 -24.58 -6.54
C LEU A 155 20.92 -25.38 -6.25
N GLN A 156 20.77 -26.65 -5.86
CA GLN A 156 21.93 -27.52 -5.60
C GLN A 156 22.79 -27.71 -6.85
N ARG A 157 22.16 -27.89 -8.02
CA ARG A 157 22.86 -28.02 -9.30
C ARG A 157 23.66 -26.76 -9.62
N HIS A 158 23.03 -25.59 -9.53
CA HIS A 158 23.72 -24.31 -9.76
C HIS A 158 24.90 -24.12 -8.81
N CYS A 159 24.73 -24.41 -7.50
CA CYS A 159 25.81 -24.31 -6.52
C CYS A 159 27.00 -25.25 -6.82
N GLN A 160 26.73 -26.45 -7.33
CA GLN A 160 27.76 -27.42 -7.72
C GLN A 160 28.47 -27.02 -9.01
N GLU A 161 27.75 -26.49 -9.99
CA GLU A 161 28.27 -26.11 -11.31
C GLU A 161 29.04 -24.79 -11.28
N THR A 162 28.70 -23.86 -10.39
CA THR A 162 29.33 -22.53 -10.33
C THR A 162 30.29 -22.31 -9.17
N ALA A 163 30.62 -23.38 -8.44
CA ALA A 163 31.56 -23.35 -7.32
C ALA A 163 31.22 -22.26 -6.28
N CYS A 164 29.94 -22.13 -5.91
CA CYS A 164 29.54 -21.48 -4.67
C CYS A 164 29.98 -22.36 -3.50
N ARG A 165 31.30 -22.39 -3.24
CA ARG A 165 31.86 -23.04 -2.06
C ARG A 165 31.42 -22.25 -0.84
N SER A 166 30.81 -22.99 0.09
CA SER A 166 30.84 -22.68 1.52
C SER A 166 32.22 -22.10 1.86
N LEU A 167 32.27 -20.82 2.23
CA LEU A 167 33.34 -20.36 3.08
C LEU A 167 33.12 -21.08 4.41
N VAL A 168 34.01 -22.04 4.63
CA VAL A 168 34.32 -22.82 5.84
C VAL A 168 33.40 -22.59 7.04
#